data_AF-T0Z688-F1
#
_entry.id   AF-T0Z688-F1
#
_cell.length_a   1.000
_cell.length_b   1.000
_cell.length_c   1.000
_cell.angle_alpha   90.00
_cell.angle_beta   90.00
_cell.angle_gamma   90.00
#
_symmetry.space_group_name_H-M   'P 1'
#
loop_
_entity.id
_entity.type
_entity.pdbx_description
1 polymer ?
#
loop_
_entity_poly.entity_id
_entity_poly.type
_entity_poly.pdbx_seq_one_letter_code
_entity_poly.pdbx_strand_id
1 'polypeptide(L)'
;MRKKSATSLQDAHLVSKVVGPLPLLNGFLDRLQIEALFGRFVPSTDRRLKLAPAVGLGVLLRNILLAREPLSGLTDWTQRFDEALLGLPTDAASLFNDDRVGRCLDALFLADRAALMTAIVVGAVRTFKLDLNEMHNDSTSISFSGEYAAADGTPLKGRATHRITHGHSKDYRPDLKQLLFVLTTTADGGVPIWSHVDHGNTSDDGTHIATWDTLRQLTGTTDFLYVADCKLCSQQNLGHIAREGGRFVTVLPATWGEQTAFYEWILTHEAPWIELLSRPNPRRQASDTKDIYRGYEWPMRTA
;
A
#
# COMPACT_ATOMS: atom_id res chain seq x y z
N MET A 1 -61.69 -8.29 -21.18
CA MET A 1 -60.57 -7.59 -21.86
C MET A 1 -60.16 -6.38 -21.02
N ARG A 2 -59.06 -6.47 -20.25
CA ARG A 2 -58.49 -5.32 -19.51
C ARG A 2 -57.57 -4.55 -20.47
N LYS A 3 -57.91 -3.28 -20.74
CA LYS A 3 -57.04 -2.34 -21.47
C LYS A 3 -55.77 -2.10 -20.65
N LYS A 4 -54.60 -2.44 -21.21
CA LYS A 4 -53.31 -1.99 -20.69
C LYS A 4 -53.26 -0.47 -20.84
N SER A 5 -53.15 0.23 -19.72
CA SER A 5 -52.79 1.65 -19.66
C SER A 5 -51.40 1.80 -20.27
N ALA A 6 -51.30 2.55 -21.37
CA ALA A 6 -50.02 2.95 -21.95
C ALA A 6 -49.47 4.10 -21.09
N THR A 7 -48.37 3.86 -20.38
CA THR A 7 -47.65 4.90 -19.64
C THR A 7 -47.21 5.98 -20.62
N SER A 8 -47.73 7.19 -20.46
CA SER A 8 -47.37 8.36 -21.26
C SER A 8 -45.89 8.71 -21.00
N LEU A 9 -45.09 8.84 -22.06
CA LEU A 9 -43.69 9.30 -21.99
C LEU A 9 -43.56 10.77 -21.53
N GLN A 10 -44.67 11.47 -21.29
CA GLN A 10 -44.67 12.88 -20.88
C GLN A 10 -44.16 13.11 -19.45
N ASP A 11 -44.08 12.07 -18.61
CA ASP A 11 -43.52 12.12 -17.25
C ASP A 11 -42.12 11.45 -17.14
N ALA A 12 -41.47 11.16 -18.27
CA ALA A 12 -40.15 10.53 -18.28
C ALA A 12 -39.03 11.55 -18.04
N HIS A 13 -38.27 11.38 -16.96
CA HIS A 13 -37.06 12.15 -16.70
C HIS A 13 -35.85 11.45 -17.32
N LEU A 14 -35.07 12.20 -18.12
CA LEU A 14 -33.79 11.72 -18.61
C LEU A 14 -32.78 11.70 -17.45
N VAL A 15 -32.18 10.54 -17.21
CA VAL A 15 -31.08 10.38 -16.24
C VAL A 15 -29.83 9.98 -17.02
N SER A 16 -28.74 10.73 -16.81
CA SER A 16 -27.42 10.39 -17.36
C SER A 16 -26.53 9.91 -16.23
N LYS A 17 -25.85 8.78 -16.44
CA LYS A 17 -24.95 8.15 -15.47
C LYS A 17 -23.59 7.88 -16.10
N VAL A 18 -22.54 7.97 -15.30
CA VAL A 18 -21.17 7.64 -15.68
C VAL A 18 -20.92 6.16 -15.44
N VAL A 19 -20.33 5.49 -16.43
CA VAL A 19 -19.76 4.13 -16.26
C VAL A 19 -18.29 4.25 -15.85
N GLY A 20 -17.52 5.09 -16.55
CA GLY A 20 -16.09 5.29 -16.26
C GLY A 20 -15.29 3.97 -16.30
N PRO A 21 -14.18 3.87 -15.55
CA PRO A 21 -13.40 2.63 -15.48
C PRO A 21 -13.94 1.65 -14.41
N LEU A 22 -15.15 1.87 -13.85
CA LEU A 22 -15.75 0.96 -12.87
C LEU A 22 -15.82 -0.49 -13.35
N PRO A 23 -16.17 -0.82 -14.61
CA PRO A 23 -16.18 -2.22 -15.05
C PRO A 23 -14.80 -2.88 -14.95
N LEU A 24 -13.74 -2.16 -15.27
CA LEU A 24 -12.36 -2.65 -15.14
C LEU A 24 -12.01 -2.84 -13.66
N LEU A 25 -12.27 -1.83 -12.82
CA LEU A 25 -12.01 -1.88 -11.39
C LEU A 25 -12.77 -3.04 -10.73
N ASN A 26 -14.06 -3.18 -11.01
CA ASN A 26 -14.89 -4.28 -10.52
C ASN A 26 -14.33 -5.63 -10.93
N GLY A 27 -13.84 -5.78 -12.17
CA GLY A 27 -13.16 -7.00 -12.60
C GLY A 27 -11.95 -7.38 -11.72
N PHE A 28 -11.16 -6.41 -11.24
CA PHE A 28 -10.07 -6.67 -10.29
C PHE A 28 -10.58 -6.93 -8.88
N LEU A 29 -11.55 -6.15 -8.39
CA LEU A 29 -12.14 -6.32 -7.06
C LEU A 29 -12.80 -7.70 -6.91
N ASP A 30 -13.47 -8.18 -7.96
CA ASP A 30 -14.10 -9.50 -8.01
C ASP A 30 -13.05 -10.60 -8.02
N ARG A 31 -12.01 -10.49 -8.84
CA ARG A 31 -10.89 -11.46 -8.86
C ARG A 31 -10.15 -11.54 -7.53
N LEU A 32 -10.07 -10.43 -6.80
CA LEU A 32 -9.51 -10.33 -5.45
C LEU A 32 -10.53 -10.69 -4.36
N GLN A 33 -11.79 -10.92 -4.71
CA GLN A 33 -12.89 -11.25 -3.78
C GLN A 33 -13.07 -10.20 -2.68
N ILE A 34 -12.83 -8.91 -2.98
CA ILE A 34 -12.80 -7.83 -1.99
C ILE A 34 -14.12 -7.72 -1.22
N GLU A 35 -15.25 -7.78 -1.91
CA GLU A 35 -16.57 -7.68 -1.27
C GLU A 35 -16.84 -8.85 -0.31
N ALA A 36 -16.46 -10.07 -0.70
CA ALA A 36 -16.57 -11.25 0.15
C ALA A 36 -15.66 -11.14 1.39
N LEU A 37 -14.44 -10.61 1.21
CA LEU A 37 -13.50 -10.37 2.30
C LEU A 37 -14.04 -9.30 3.26
N PHE A 38 -14.57 -8.19 2.77
CA PHE A 38 -15.23 -7.20 3.62
C PHE A 38 -16.44 -7.79 4.36
N GLY A 39 -17.28 -8.58 3.70
CA GLY A 39 -18.41 -9.25 4.32
C GLY A 39 -17.99 -10.22 5.45
N ARG A 40 -16.84 -10.90 5.29
CA ARG A 40 -16.29 -11.83 6.28
C ARG A 40 -15.64 -11.11 7.47
N PHE A 41 -14.80 -10.11 7.21
CA PHE A 41 -13.99 -9.46 8.25
C PHE A 41 -14.67 -8.26 8.90
N VAL A 42 -15.63 -7.64 8.22
CA VAL A 42 -16.40 -6.50 8.73
C VAL A 42 -17.90 -6.82 8.61
N PRO A 43 -18.38 -7.90 9.28
CA PRO A 43 -19.76 -8.32 9.17
C PRO A 43 -20.71 -7.28 9.74
N SER A 44 -21.93 -7.23 9.21
CA SER A 44 -22.99 -6.39 9.78
C SER A 44 -23.52 -7.01 11.07
N THR A 45 -22.92 -6.63 12.21
CA THR A 45 -23.29 -7.16 13.53
C THR A 45 -24.48 -6.45 14.16
N ASP A 46 -24.79 -5.22 13.74
CA ASP A 46 -25.91 -4.44 14.25
C ASP A 46 -27.05 -4.38 13.22
N ARG A 47 -28.20 -4.99 13.56
CA ARG A 47 -29.41 -5.01 12.73
C ARG A 47 -30.02 -3.63 12.49
N ARG A 48 -29.61 -2.61 13.25
CA ARG A 48 -30.04 -1.21 13.07
C ARG A 48 -29.29 -0.51 11.94
N LEU A 49 -28.18 -1.09 11.47
CA LEU A 49 -27.44 -0.55 10.33
C LEU A 49 -28.25 -0.77 9.05
N LYS A 50 -28.68 0.34 8.45
CA LYS A 50 -29.38 0.34 7.17
C LYS A 50 -28.43 0.13 5.97
N LEU A 51 -27.12 0.35 6.18
CA LEU A 51 -26.07 0.11 5.21
C LEU A 51 -25.07 -0.87 5.83
N ALA A 52 -24.87 -2.02 5.19
CA ALA A 52 -23.89 -2.98 5.65
C ALA A 52 -22.46 -2.40 5.51
N PRO A 53 -21.57 -2.57 6.51
CA PRO A 53 -20.21 -2.03 6.44
C PRO A 53 -19.46 -2.42 5.17
N ALA A 54 -19.59 -3.68 4.73
CA ALA A 54 -18.95 -4.17 3.52
C ALA A 54 -19.35 -3.39 2.25
N VAL A 55 -20.63 -3.03 2.13
CA VAL A 55 -21.14 -2.21 1.02
C VAL A 55 -20.56 -0.80 1.10
N GLY A 56 -20.62 -0.18 2.27
CA GLY A 56 -20.07 1.17 2.50
C GLY A 56 -18.58 1.27 2.16
N LEU A 57 -17.79 0.28 2.61
CA LEU A 57 -16.36 0.19 2.34
C LEU A 57 -16.07 -0.09 0.86
N GLY A 58 -16.88 -0.92 0.19
CA GLY A 58 -16.76 -1.18 -1.25
C GLY A 58 -16.96 0.09 -2.09
N VAL A 59 -17.94 0.92 -1.75
CA VAL A 59 -18.16 2.22 -2.41
C VAL A 59 -17.00 3.18 -2.12
N LEU A 60 -16.55 3.26 -0.88
CA LEU A 60 -15.42 4.12 -0.50
C LEU A 60 -14.13 3.72 -1.23
N LEU A 61 -13.86 2.43 -1.36
CA LEU A 61 -12.69 1.94 -2.10
C LEU A 61 -12.75 2.36 -3.57
N ARG A 62 -13.90 2.21 -4.22
CA ARG A 62 -14.10 2.69 -5.60
C ARG A 62 -13.89 4.19 -5.71
N ASN A 63 -14.37 4.96 -4.73
CA ASN A 63 -14.13 6.40 -4.70
C ASN A 63 -12.64 6.74 -4.61
N ILE A 64 -11.89 6.12 -3.70
CA ILE A 64 -10.44 6.35 -3.53
C ILE A 64 -9.67 6.04 -4.82
N LEU A 65 -10.08 5.00 -5.55
CA LEU A 65 -9.44 4.59 -6.81
C LEU A 65 -9.78 5.51 -7.99
N LEU A 66 -10.96 6.16 -7.97
CA LEU A 66 -11.49 6.93 -9.11
C LEU A 66 -11.32 8.43 -8.98
N ALA A 67 -11.69 8.99 -7.83
CA ALA A 67 -11.94 10.42 -7.69
C ALA A 67 -11.34 11.01 -6.41
N ARG A 68 -11.20 10.22 -5.34
CA ARG A 68 -10.68 10.65 -4.03
C ARG A 68 -11.49 11.81 -3.45
N GLU A 69 -12.81 11.74 -3.58
CA GLU A 69 -13.70 12.77 -3.02
C GLU A 69 -13.69 12.66 -1.49
N PRO A 70 -13.74 13.79 -0.77
CA PRO A 70 -13.89 13.76 0.68
C PRO A 70 -15.22 13.08 1.07
N LEU A 71 -15.29 12.55 2.30
CA LEU A 71 -16.50 11.86 2.80
C LEU A 71 -17.77 12.72 2.66
N SER A 72 -17.66 14.03 2.89
CA SER A 72 -18.77 14.98 2.75
C SER A 72 -19.28 15.12 1.31
N GLY A 73 -18.43 14.89 0.29
CA GLY A 73 -18.80 14.93 -1.13
C GLY A 73 -19.20 13.56 -1.70
N LEU A 74 -19.17 12.52 -0.88
CA LEU A 74 -19.31 11.16 -1.36
C LEU A 74 -20.74 10.85 -1.83
N THR A 75 -21.76 11.43 -1.19
CA THR A 75 -23.17 11.30 -1.60
C THR A 75 -23.36 11.80 -3.03
N ASP A 76 -22.94 13.04 -3.32
CA ASP A 76 -23.05 13.64 -4.66
C ASP A 76 -22.21 12.88 -5.68
N TRP A 77 -21.05 12.35 -5.27
CA TRP A 77 -20.24 11.48 -6.11
C TRP A 77 -20.99 10.22 -6.52
N THR A 78 -21.62 9.50 -5.59
CA THR A 78 -22.35 8.25 -5.90
C THR A 78 -23.51 8.49 -6.87
N GLN A 79 -24.19 9.63 -6.79
CA GLN A 79 -25.32 9.96 -7.67
C GLN A 79 -24.92 10.10 -9.14
N ARG A 80 -23.64 10.36 -9.45
CA ARG A 80 -23.14 10.42 -10.83
C ARG A 80 -23.04 9.06 -11.51
N PHE A 81 -22.98 7.97 -10.75
CA PHE A 81 -22.77 6.62 -11.27
C PHE A 81 -24.03 5.76 -11.16
N ASP A 82 -24.01 4.64 -11.88
CA ASP A 82 -24.99 3.57 -11.71
C ASP A 82 -24.76 2.84 -10.38
N GLU A 83 -25.83 2.63 -9.60
CA GLU A 83 -25.77 1.99 -8.28
C GLU A 83 -25.19 0.57 -8.35
N ALA A 84 -25.53 -0.18 -9.39
CA ALA A 84 -25.06 -1.54 -9.57
C ALA A 84 -23.54 -1.58 -9.80
N LEU A 85 -22.98 -0.60 -10.52
CA LEU A 85 -21.54 -0.50 -10.73
C LEU A 85 -20.77 -0.14 -9.45
N LEU A 86 -21.44 0.51 -8.48
CA LEU A 86 -20.88 0.82 -7.18
C LEU A 86 -21.01 -0.33 -6.16
N GLY A 87 -21.73 -1.40 -6.50
CA GLY A 87 -22.08 -2.47 -5.57
C GLY A 87 -23.16 -2.06 -4.55
N LEU A 88 -23.90 -0.99 -4.84
CA LEU A 88 -25.02 -0.54 -4.00
C LEU A 88 -26.28 -1.36 -4.34
N PRO A 89 -26.99 -1.90 -3.32
CA PRO A 89 -28.33 -2.46 -3.54
C PRO A 89 -29.27 -1.39 -4.11
N THR A 90 -30.24 -1.82 -4.93
CA THR A 90 -31.29 -0.92 -5.45
C THR A 90 -31.96 -0.17 -4.29
N ASP A 91 -32.12 1.14 -4.44
CA ASP A 91 -32.68 2.10 -3.45
C ASP A 91 -31.77 2.42 -2.25
N ALA A 92 -30.57 1.83 -2.16
CA ALA A 92 -29.62 2.09 -1.08
C ALA A 92 -28.79 3.36 -1.29
N ALA A 93 -28.79 3.97 -2.47
CA ALA A 93 -28.07 5.24 -2.70
C ALA A 93 -28.58 6.36 -1.78
N SER A 94 -29.89 6.39 -1.51
CA SER A 94 -30.49 7.31 -0.53
C SER A 94 -30.02 7.08 0.91
N LEU A 95 -29.55 5.88 1.21
CA LEU A 95 -28.98 5.50 2.49
C LEU A 95 -27.49 5.85 2.57
N PHE A 96 -26.86 6.28 1.49
CA PHE A 96 -25.44 6.56 1.51
C PHE A 96 -25.17 8.01 1.93
N ASN A 97 -24.44 8.19 3.05
CA ASN A 97 -23.97 9.49 3.51
C ASN A 97 -22.68 9.34 4.33
N ASP A 98 -22.02 10.46 4.57
CA ASP A 98 -20.78 10.57 5.34
C ASP A 98 -20.88 9.92 6.74
N ASP A 99 -21.95 10.16 7.49
CA ASP A 99 -22.17 9.56 8.82
C ASP A 99 -22.20 8.02 8.80
N ARG A 100 -22.81 7.44 7.77
CA ARG A 100 -22.89 5.98 7.63
C ARG A 100 -21.57 5.40 7.16
N VAL A 101 -20.87 6.09 6.26
CA VAL A 101 -19.52 5.68 5.85
C VAL A 101 -18.54 5.78 7.01
N GLY A 102 -18.65 6.82 7.85
CA GLY A 102 -17.91 6.96 9.11
C GLY A 102 -18.13 5.76 10.02
N ARG A 103 -19.38 5.32 10.20
CA ARG A 103 -19.68 4.07 10.94
C ARG A 103 -19.12 2.81 10.28
N CYS A 104 -19.02 2.77 8.95
CA CYS A 104 -18.37 1.66 8.25
C CYS A 104 -16.85 1.64 8.53
N LEU A 105 -16.22 2.81 8.58
CA LEU A 105 -14.81 2.97 8.97
C LEU A 105 -14.58 2.61 10.45
N ASP A 106 -15.50 2.97 11.35
CA ASP A 106 -15.47 2.53 12.76
C ASP A 106 -15.53 0.99 12.86
N ALA A 107 -16.39 0.36 12.05
CA ALA A 107 -16.48 -1.10 12.00
C ALA A 107 -15.18 -1.73 11.48
N LEU A 108 -14.57 -1.16 10.43
CA LEU A 108 -13.25 -1.59 9.92
C LEU A 108 -12.14 -1.38 10.96
N PHE A 109 -12.19 -0.30 11.74
CA PHE A 109 -11.26 -0.05 12.83
C PHE A 109 -11.37 -1.10 13.94
N LEU A 110 -12.55 -1.65 14.17
CA LEU A 110 -12.77 -2.72 15.14
C LEU A 110 -12.48 -4.12 14.57
N ALA A 111 -12.43 -4.29 13.26
CA ALA A 111 -12.12 -5.55 12.60
C ALA A 111 -10.64 -5.95 12.75
N ASP A 112 -10.36 -7.24 12.52
CA ASP A 112 -8.99 -7.74 12.38
C ASP A 112 -8.42 -7.36 11.00
N ARG A 113 -7.89 -6.13 10.92
CA ARG A 113 -7.31 -5.58 9.69
C ARG A 113 -6.06 -6.33 9.23
N ALA A 114 -5.27 -6.87 10.16
CA ALA A 114 -4.07 -7.62 9.82
C ALA A 114 -4.44 -8.91 9.07
N ALA A 115 -5.43 -9.65 9.58
CA ALA A 115 -5.94 -10.85 8.92
C ALA A 115 -6.65 -10.53 7.58
N LEU A 116 -7.40 -9.41 7.51
CA LEU A 116 -8.01 -8.94 6.26
C LEU A 116 -6.94 -8.65 5.20
N MET A 117 -5.92 -7.85 5.52
CA MET A 117 -4.83 -7.52 4.60
C MET A 117 -4.07 -8.76 4.15
N THR A 118 -3.75 -9.67 5.08
CA THR A 118 -3.09 -10.95 4.76
C THR A 118 -3.94 -11.77 3.78
N ALA A 119 -5.25 -11.85 4.00
CA ALA A 119 -6.15 -12.58 3.10
C ALA A 119 -6.21 -11.95 1.70
N ILE A 120 -6.20 -10.62 1.60
CA ILE A 120 -6.16 -9.91 0.31
C ILE A 120 -4.85 -10.22 -0.41
N VAL A 121 -3.71 -10.11 0.28
CA VAL A 121 -2.37 -10.34 -0.31
C VAL A 121 -2.22 -11.78 -0.78
N VAL A 122 -2.55 -12.77 0.07
CA VAL A 122 -2.50 -14.19 -0.32
C VAL A 122 -3.43 -14.48 -1.52
N GLY A 123 -4.60 -13.85 -1.54
CA GLY A 123 -5.51 -13.89 -2.68
C GLY A 123 -4.87 -13.31 -3.95
N ALA A 124 -4.25 -12.15 -3.86
CA ALA A 124 -3.57 -11.50 -4.97
C ALA A 124 -2.42 -12.35 -5.53
N VAL A 125 -1.53 -12.86 -4.66
CA VAL A 125 -0.41 -13.72 -5.05
C VAL A 125 -0.91 -14.95 -5.82
N ARG A 126 -1.97 -15.62 -5.33
CA ARG A 126 -2.52 -16.82 -5.98
C ARG A 126 -3.24 -16.49 -7.30
N THR A 127 -4.07 -15.44 -7.31
CA THR A 127 -4.92 -15.07 -8.45
C THR A 127 -4.11 -14.51 -9.61
N PHE A 128 -3.03 -13.77 -9.32
CA PHE A 128 -2.18 -13.14 -10.32
C PHE A 128 -0.85 -13.84 -10.52
N LYS A 129 -0.55 -14.88 -9.73
CA LYS A 129 0.71 -15.65 -9.77
C LYS A 129 1.93 -14.74 -9.61
N LEU A 130 1.85 -13.82 -8.65
CA LEU A 130 2.88 -12.82 -8.40
C LEU A 130 4.21 -13.48 -8.02
N ASP A 131 5.29 -13.01 -8.63
CA ASP A 131 6.63 -13.42 -8.22
C ASP A 131 7.06 -12.69 -6.93
N LEU A 132 7.42 -13.47 -5.91
CA LEU A 132 7.89 -13.00 -4.61
C LEU A 132 9.41 -13.15 -4.41
N ASN A 133 10.14 -13.49 -5.48
CA ASN A 133 11.60 -13.67 -5.44
C ASN A 133 12.38 -12.37 -5.22
N GLU A 134 11.79 -11.21 -5.53
CA GLU A 134 12.39 -9.89 -5.30
C GLU A 134 11.33 -8.92 -4.79
N MET A 135 11.64 -8.27 -3.66
CA MET A 135 10.71 -7.39 -2.95
C MET A 135 11.41 -6.10 -2.55
N HIS A 136 10.76 -4.98 -2.83
CA HIS A 136 11.26 -3.62 -2.62
C HIS A 136 10.54 -3.01 -1.43
N ASN A 137 11.29 -2.63 -0.41
CA ASN A 137 10.76 -1.99 0.78
C ASN A 137 11.20 -0.54 0.87
N ASP A 138 10.23 0.34 1.06
CA ASP A 138 10.47 1.77 1.28
C ASP A 138 9.51 2.31 2.34
N SER A 139 9.93 3.39 3.00
CA SER A 139 9.11 4.12 3.96
C SER A 139 8.93 5.57 3.54
N THR A 140 7.70 6.05 3.66
CA THR A 140 7.31 7.43 3.39
C THR A 140 6.54 8.04 4.55
N SER A 141 6.37 9.35 4.55
CA SER A 141 5.60 10.07 5.55
C SER A 141 4.25 10.50 4.97
N ILE A 142 3.16 10.17 5.65
CA ILE A 142 1.83 10.70 5.31
C ILE A 142 1.61 11.95 6.15
N SER A 143 1.48 13.10 5.49
CA SER A 143 1.29 14.40 6.14
C SER A 143 -0.17 14.69 6.48
N PHE A 144 -0.40 15.34 7.62
CA PHE A 144 -1.73 15.68 8.15
C PHE A 144 -1.83 17.17 8.48
N SER A 145 -2.99 17.76 8.23
CA SER A 145 -3.34 19.13 8.61
C SER A 145 -4.57 19.12 9.52
N GLY A 146 -4.48 19.76 10.68
CA GLY A 146 -5.54 19.82 11.69
C GLY A 146 -5.08 19.47 13.11
N GLU A 147 -6.03 19.49 14.05
CA GLU A 147 -5.73 19.35 15.49
C GLU A 147 -5.37 17.93 15.92
N TYR A 148 -6.10 16.90 15.47
CA TYR A 148 -5.85 15.50 15.82
C TYR A 148 -5.57 15.24 17.31
N ALA A 149 -6.17 16.02 18.22
CA ALA A 149 -5.87 15.96 19.66
C ALA A 149 -6.13 14.56 20.28
N ALA A 150 -7.04 13.78 19.70
CA ALA A 150 -7.35 12.42 20.12
C ALA A 150 -6.45 11.34 19.49
N ALA A 151 -5.56 11.70 18.55
CA ALA A 151 -4.61 10.78 17.93
C ALA A 151 -3.27 10.79 18.68
N ASP A 152 -3.32 10.48 19.97
CA ASP A 152 -2.19 10.48 20.89
C ASP A 152 -1.51 9.10 21.04
N GLY A 153 -1.99 8.10 20.29
CA GLY A 153 -1.53 6.70 20.38
C GLY A 153 -2.15 5.91 21.53
N THR A 154 -3.10 6.48 22.28
CA THR A 154 -3.83 5.76 23.32
C THR A 154 -4.74 4.69 22.68
N PRO A 155 -4.66 3.42 23.11
CA PRO A 155 -5.51 2.37 22.57
C PRO A 155 -6.99 2.70 22.69
N LEU A 156 -7.75 2.52 21.61
CA LEU A 156 -9.18 2.78 21.55
C LEU A 156 -9.93 1.46 21.37
N LYS A 157 -10.87 1.16 22.27
CA LYS A 157 -11.68 -0.07 22.24
C LYS A 157 -10.84 -1.35 22.11
N GLY A 158 -9.70 -1.40 22.80
CA GLY A 158 -8.77 -2.54 22.78
C GLY A 158 -7.94 -2.68 21.49
N ARG A 159 -7.98 -1.68 20.60
CA ARG A 159 -7.15 -1.63 19.39
C ARG A 159 -6.05 -0.60 19.55
N ALA A 160 -4.83 -0.95 19.15
CA ALA A 160 -3.73 0.00 19.06
C ALA A 160 -4.09 1.13 18.09
N THR A 161 -3.67 2.34 18.44
CA THR A 161 -3.82 3.55 17.61
C THR A 161 -2.45 4.17 17.39
N HIS A 162 -2.34 5.00 16.36
CA HIS A 162 -1.09 5.70 16.05
C HIS A 162 -1.16 7.15 16.51
N ARG A 163 0.02 7.68 16.81
CA ARG A 163 0.18 9.07 17.24
C ARG A 163 0.43 9.91 15.99
N ILE A 164 -0.51 10.80 15.68
CA ILE A 164 -0.34 11.78 14.60
C ILE A 164 0.44 12.96 15.20
N THR A 165 1.74 13.02 14.92
CA THR A 165 2.68 13.97 15.54
C THR A 165 3.73 14.42 14.53
N HIS A 166 4.48 15.47 14.85
CA HIS A 166 5.65 15.89 14.09
C HIS A 166 6.78 14.85 14.18
N GLY A 167 7.60 14.79 13.14
CA GLY A 167 8.79 13.95 13.07
C GLY A 167 9.66 14.31 11.85
N HIS A 168 10.56 13.41 11.47
CA HIS A 168 11.39 13.61 10.27
C HIS A 168 10.56 13.36 9.00
N SER A 169 10.14 14.43 8.33
CA SER A 169 9.32 14.35 7.11
C SER A 169 10.16 13.99 5.89
N LYS A 170 9.72 12.97 5.14
CA LYS A 170 10.32 12.56 3.86
C LYS A 170 10.07 13.58 2.73
N ASP A 171 9.05 14.42 2.89
CA ASP A 171 8.71 15.51 1.97
C ASP A 171 9.30 16.86 2.42
N TYR A 172 10.20 16.86 3.41
CA TYR A 172 10.81 18.07 3.98
C TYR A 172 9.79 19.08 4.55
N ARG A 173 8.71 18.57 5.16
CA ARG A 173 7.65 19.35 5.82
C ARG A 173 7.59 19.09 7.33
N PRO A 174 8.61 19.50 8.11
CA PRO A 174 8.65 19.28 9.56
C PRO A 174 7.59 20.09 10.31
N ASP A 175 6.93 21.05 9.65
CA ASP A 175 5.82 21.84 10.19
C ASP A 175 4.50 21.04 10.25
N LEU A 176 4.38 19.97 9.46
CA LEU A 176 3.19 19.13 9.41
C LEU A 176 3.29 17.96 10.39
N LYS A 177 2.15 17.60 10.98
CA LYS A 177 2.01 16.32 11.67
C LYS A 177 2.05 15.21 10.62
N GLN A 178 2.50 14.03 11.01
CA GLN A 178 2.64 12.90 10.10
C GLN A 178 2.36 11.55 10.76
N LEU A 179 2.26 10.53 9.91
CA LEU A 179 2.45 9.13 10.25
C LEU A 179 3.53 8.55 9.36
N LEU A 180 4.23 7.53 9.85
CA LEU A 180 5.14 6.75 9.02
C LEU A 180 4.36 5.67 8.30
N PHE A 181 4.58 5.51 7.00
CA PHE A 181 3.99 4.44 6.19
C PHE A 181 5.09 3.64 5.51
N VAL A 182 5.19 2.37 5.86
CA VAL A 182 6.12 1.42 5.25
C VAL A 182 5.35 0.55 4.27
N LEU A 183 5.92 0.34 3.08
CA LEU A 183 5.33 -0.44 2.01
C LEU A 183 6.37 -1.38 1.42
N THR A 184 6.01 -2.66 1.29
CA THR A 184 6.77 -3.61 0.49
C THR A 184 5.98 -3.98 -0.78
N THR A 185 6.63 -3.83 -1.93
CA THR A 185 6.10 -4.22 -3.24
C THR A 185 6.93 -5.33 -3.86
N THR A 186 6.32 -6.09 -4.76
CA THR A 186 7.03 -7.07 -5.60
C THR A 186 7.75 -6.36 -6.75
N ALA A 187 8.88 -6.90 -7.19
CA ALA A 187 9.49 -6.46 -8.46
C ALA A 187 8.59 -6.79 -9.67
N ASP A 188 7.75 -7.82 -9.54
CA ASP A 188 6.73 -8.19 -10.53
C ASP A 188 5.54 -7.22 -10.50
N GLY A 189 5.64 -6.16 -11.30
CA GLY A 189 4.55 -5.20 -11.51
C GLY A 189 4.32 -4.23 -10.35
N GLY A 190 5.19 -4.21 -9.34
CA GLY A 190 5.10 -3.25 -8.23
C GLY A 190 3.92 -3.51 -7.30
N VAL A 191 3.42 -4.74 -7.22
CA VAL A 191 2.22 -5.05 -6.45
C VAL A 191 2.51 -5.03 -4.95
N PRO A 192 1.78 -4.24 -4.14
CA PRO A 192 1.94 -4.24 -2.69
C PRO A 192 1.57 -5.57 -2.05
N ILE A 193 2.46 -6.09 -1.21
CA ILE A 193 2.29 -7.38 -0.51
C ILE A 193 2.37 -7.23 1.02
N TRP A 194 2.90 -6.12 1.50
CA TRP A 194 2.93 -5.82 2.92
C TRP A 194 2.95 -4.31 3.13
N SER A 195 2.31 -3.86 4.20
CA SER A 195 2.34 -2.46 4.60
C SER A 195 2.21 -2.34 6.11
N HIS A 196 2.81 -1.30 6.67
CA HIS A 196 2.72 -0.97 8.08
C HIS A 196 2.58 0.54 8.27
N VAL A 197 1.85 0.94 9.30
CA VAL A 197 1.73 2.33 9.73
C VAL A 197 2.30 2.43 11.13
N ASP A 198 3.11 3.45 11.37
CA ASP A 198 3.71 3.74 12.68
C ASP A 198 3.46 5.21 13.07
N HIS A 199 3.79 5.55 14.32
CA HIS A 199 3.73 6.91 14.84
C HIS A 199 4.55 7.88 13.98
N GLY A 200 4.13 9.15 13.94
CA GLY A 200 4.79 10.17 13.11
C GLY A 200 6.27 10.45 13.44
N ASN A 201 6.73 10.02 14.62
CA ASN A 201 8.08 10.21 15.12
C ASN A 201 8.90 8.91 15.21
N THR A 202 8.41 7.80 14.65
CA THR A 202 9.17 6.54 14.61
C THR A 202 10.32 6.63 13.61
N SER A 203 11.49 6.09 13.98
CA SER A 203 12.65 5.98 13.09
C SER A 203 12.56 4.73 12.20
N ASP A 204 12.98 4.88 10.95
CA ASP A 204 12.94 3.81 9.93
C ASP A 204 13.84 2.61 10.26
N ASP A 205 15.00 2.86 10.89
CA ASP A 205 16.10 1.89 11.03
C ASP A 205 15.68 0.59 11.75
N GLY A 206 14.69 0.68 12.64
CA GLY A 206 14.18 -0.45 13.44
C GLY A 206 13.10 -1.29 12.74
N THR A 207 12.61 -0.87 11.58
CA THR A 207 11.47 -1.53 10.92
C THR A 207 11.88 -2.69 10.00
N HIS A 208 13.13 -2.71 9.52
CA HIS A 208 13.59 -3.66 8.51
C HIS A 208 13.57 -5.12 8.98
N ILE A 209 14.02 -5.40 10.20
CA ILE A 209 14.02 -6.77 10.75
C ILE A 209 12.59 -7.31 10.85
N ALA A 210 11.70 -6.53 11.47
CA ALA A 210 10.29 -6.93 11.62
C ALA A 210 9.59 -7.12 10.25
N THR A 211 9.91 -6.25 9.29
CA THR A 211 9.42 -6.36 7.92
C THR A 211 9.94 -7.64 7.26
N TRP A 212 11.25 -7.87 7.27
CA TRP A 212 11.87 -9.04 6.66
C TRP A 212 11.36 -10.35 7.27
N ASP A 213 11.24 -10.43 8.60
CA ASP A 213 10.69 -11.60 9.29
C ASP A 213 9.23 -11.87 8.88
N THR A 214 8.44 -10.81 8.68
CA THR A 214 7.06 -10.93 8.20
C THR A 214 7.01 -11.43 6.75
N LEU A 215 7.90 -10.92 5.88
CA LEU A 215 8.01 -11.36 4.49
C LEU A 215 8.48 -12.82 4.39
N ARG A 216 9.40 -13.25 5.26
CA ARG A 216 9.79 -14.66 5.39
C ARG A 216 8.60 -15.54 5.77
N GLN A 217 7.76 -15.10 6.70
CA GLN A 217 6.54 -15.85 7.05
C GLN A 217 5.54 -15.89 5.89
N LEU A 218 5.37 -14.79 5.16
CA LEU A 218 4.47 -14.69 4.01
C LEU A 218 4.92 -15.57 2.84
N THR A 219 6.21 -15.56 2.52
CA THR A 219 6.80 -16.29 1.38
C THR A 219 7.11 -17.75 1.73
N GLY A 220 7.32 -18.06 3.00
CA GLY A 220 7.74 -19.38 3.47
C GLY A 220 9.21 -19.72 3.14
N THR A 221 10.00 -18.75 2.70
CA THR A 221 11.41 -18.93 2.32
C THR A 221 12.25 -17.72 2.76
N THR A 222 13.57 -17.89 2.80
CA THR A 222 14.55 -16.80 2.98
C THR A 222 15.23 -16.42 1.67
N ASP A 223 15.04 -17.22 0.62
CA ASP A 223 15.68 -17.05 -0.69
C ASP A 223 15.01 -15.97 -1.56
N PHE A 224 14.47 -14.92 -0.96
CA PHE A 224 14.02 -13.75 -1.70
C PHE A 224 15.06 -12.64 -1.60
N LEU A 225 15.13 -11.79 -2.62
CA LEU A 225 15.96 -10.60 -2.64
C LEU A 225 15.22 -9.43 -1.99
N TYR A 226 15.71 -9.00 -0.82
CA TYR A 226 15.17 -7.83 -0.11
C TYR A 226 15.91 -6.55 -0.53
N VAL A 227 15.22 -5.68 -1.26
CA VAL A 227 15.78 -4.42 -1.77
C VAL A 227 15.27 -3.26 -0.93
N ALA A 228 16.17 -2.43 -0.39
CA ALA A 228 15.79 -1.24 0.36
C ALA A 228 16.83 -0.12 0.26
N ASP A 229 16.49 1.07 0.77
CA ASP A 229 17.38 2.22 0.82
C ASP A 229 18.59 2.01 1.76
N CYS A 230 19.41 3.04 1.91
CA CYS A 230 20.63 2.97 2.74
C CYS A 230 20.38 2.75 4.24
N LYS A 231 19.15 2.91 4.74
CA LYS A 231 18.82 2.67 6.16
C LYS A 231 18.76 1.18 6.50
N LEU A 232 18.62 0.33 5.49
CA LEU A 232 18.87 -1.10 5.64
C LEU A 232 20.32 -1.39 6.02
N CYS A 233 21.27 -0.56 5.59
CA CYS A 233 22.70 -0.74 5.83
C CYS A 233 23.09 -0.39 7.28
N SER A 234 22.70 -1.23 8.23
CA SER A 234 23.15 -1.23 9.62
C SER A 234 23.65 -2.62 10.01
N GLN A 235 24.62 -2.72 10.93
CA GLN A 235 25.23 -4.01 11.29
C GLN A 235 24.18 -4.96 11.88
N GLN A 236 23.22 -4.41 12.63
CA GLN A 236 22.10 -5.15 13.19
C GLN A 236 21.20 -5.72 12.09
N ASN A 237 20.78 -4.90 11.12
CA ASN A 237 19.85 -5.30 10.06
C ASN A 237 20.50 -6.30 9.09
N LEU A 238 21.69 -5.96 8.56
CA LEU A 238 22.43 -6.83 7.65
C LEU A 238 22.84 -8.13 8.31
N GLY A 239 23.33 -8.06 9.55
CA GLY A 239 23.70 -9.23 10.35
C GLY A 239 22.52 -10.13 10.68
N HIS A 240 21.30 -9.60 10.87
CA HIS A 240 20.09 -10.40 11.03
C HIS A 240 19.76 -11.18 9.76
N ILE A 241 19.63 -10.48 8.62
CA ILE A 241 19.26 -11.12 7.35
C ILE A 241 20.30 -12.16 6.95
N ALA A 242 21.59 -11.86 7.09
CA ALA A 242 22.66 -12.81 6.77
C ALA A 242 22.65 -14.05 7.68
N ARG A 243 22.45 -13.89 9.00
CA ARG A 243 22.38 -15.03 9.95
C ARG A 243 21.20 -15.95 9.66
N GLU A 244 20.09 -15.38 9.22
CA GLU A 244 18.89 -16.15 8.85
C GLU A 244 18.95 -16.69 7.41
N GLY A 245 20.06 -16.49 6.67
CA GLY A 245 20.24 -17.02 5.31
C GLY A 245 19.44 -16.28 4.25
N GLY A 246 19.15 -14.99 4.46
CA GLY A 246 18.47 -14.13 3.50
C GLY A 246 19.42 -13.40 2.54
N ARG A 247 18.85 -12.83 1.47
CA ARG A 247 19.56 -12.02 0.48
C ARG A 247 19.06 -10.59 0.51
N PHE A 248 19.96 -9.62 0.32
CA PHE A 248 19.59 -8.21 0.30
C PHE A 248 20.41 -7.39 -0.70
N VAL A 249 19.83 -6.29 -1.17
CA VAL A 249 20.52 -5.21 -1.89
C VAL A 249 20.17 -3.88 -1.22
N THR A 250 21.19 -3.12 -0.85
CA THR A 250 21.06 -1.80 -0.25
C THR A 250 22.15 -0.88 -0.79
N VAL A 251 22.00 0.42 -0.54
CA VAL A 251 23.01 1.43 -0.83
C VAL A 251 23.93 1.57 0.38
N LEU A 252 25.22 1.36 0.19
CA LEU A 252 26.23 1.60 1.23
C LEU A 252 26.30 3.12 1.52
N PRO A 253 25.98 3.58 2.75
CA PRO A 253 26.01 5.00 3.08
C PRO A 253 27.45 5.51 3.16
N ALA A 254 27.63 6.81 2.91
CA ALA A 254 28.97 7.40 2.91
C ALA A 254 29.65 7.43 4.29
N THR A 255 28.89 7.19 5.35
CA THR A 255 29.39 7.11 6.73
C THR A 255 29.94 5.73 7.09
N TRP A 256 29.81 4.75 6.19
CA TRP A 256 30.27 3.39 6.44
C TRP A 256 31.78 3.28 6.21
N GLY A 257 32.53 2.71 7.17
CA GLY A 257 34.00 2.71 7.14
C GLY A 257 34.59 2.03 5.90
N GLU A 258 33.89 1.03 5.38
CA GLU A 258 34.26 0.24 4.22
C GLU A 258 34.19 1.06 2.94
N GLN A 259 33.42 2.16 2.93
CA GLN A 259 33.46 3.10 1.81
C GLN A 259 34.83 3.78 1.74
N THR A 260 35.37 4.25 2.87
CA THR A 260 36.72 4.81 2.95
C THR A 260 37.77 3.77 2.58
N ALA A 261 37.66 2.55 3.14
CA ALA A 261 38.59 1.46 2.83
C ALA A 261 38.57 1.09 1.34
N PHE A 262 37.39 1.08 0.71
CA PHE A 262 37.25 0.87 -0.73
C PHE A 262 37.94 1.96 -1.54
N TYR A 263 37.71 3.24 -1.20
CA TYR A 263 38.35 4.36 -1.89
C TYR A 263 39.87 4.36 -1.72
N GLU A 264 40.40 4.00 -0.55
CA GLU A 264 41.85 3.87 -0.35
C GLU A 264 42.43 2.69 -1.13
N TRP A 265 41.71 1.56 -1.15
CA TRP A 265 42.15 0.35 -1.85
C TRP A 265 42.24 0.54 -3.36
N ILE A 266 41.23 1.17 -3.99
CA ILE A 266 41.19 1.35 -5.44
C ILE A 266 42.24 2.35 -5.98
N LEU A 267 42.85 3.15 -5.10
CA LEU A 267 43.99 4.02 -5.48
C LEU A 267 45.25 3.21 -5.80
N THR A 268 45.37 2.01 -5.26
CA THR A 268 46.58 1.17 -5.35
C THR A 268 46.32 -0.19 -6.02
N HIS A 269 45.07 -0.54 -6.26
CA HIS A 269 44.66 -1.83 -6.83
C HIS A 269 43.68 -1.64 -7.99
N GLU A 270 43.73 -2.54 -8.96
CA GLU A 270 42.73 -2.63 -10.03
C GLU A 270 41.61 -3.58 -9.60
N ALA A 271 40.40 -3.05 -9.41
CA ALA A 271 39.23 -3.87 -9.13
C ALA A 271 38.90 -4.77 -10.33
N PRO A 272 38.65 -6.08 -10.12
CA PRO A 272 38.26 -7.00 -11.19
C PRO A 272 36.78 -6.79 -11.54
N TRP A 273 36.46 -5.62 -12.09
CA TRP A 273 35.10 -5.22 -12.44
C TRP A 273 34.49 -6.19 -13.45
N ILE A 274 33.33 -6.74 -13.10
CA ILE A 274 32.46 -7.45 -14.02
C ILE A 274 31.26 -6.58 -14.36
N GLU A 275 30.76 -6.69 -15.59
CA GLU A 275 29.50 -6.07 -15.98
C GLU A 275 28.34 -6.82 -15.31
N LEU A 276 27.54 -6.10 -14.53
CA LEU A 276 26.37 -6.63 -13.83
C LEU A 276 25.08 -6.37 -14.61
N LEU A 277 24.96 -5.19 -15.21
CA LEU A 277 23.78 -4.77 -15.96
C LEU A 277 24.17 -3.76 -17.04
N SER A 278 23.60 -3.90 -18.22
CA SER A 278 23.72 -2.92 -19.30
C SER A 278 22.34 -2.60 -19.83
N ARG A 279 21.94 -1.32 -19.74
CA ARG A 279 20.61 -0.88 -20.16
C ARG A 279 20.68 0.38 -21.03
N PRO A 280 19.71 0.60 -21.95
CA PRO A 280 19.64 1.84 -22.71
C PRO A 280 19.56 3.06 -21.79
N ASN A 281 20.29 4.13 -22.11
CA ASN A 281 20.22 5.35 -21.32
C ASN A 281 18.89 6.07 -21.57
N PRO A 282 17.99 6.19 -20.56
CA PRO A 282 16.66 6.75 -20.77
C PRO A 282 16.67 8.24 -21.10
N ARG A 283 17.76 8.97 -20.78
CA ARG A 283 17.95 10.40 -21.06
C ARG A 283 18.64 10.66 -22.40
N ARG A 284 19.19 9.63 -23.06
CA ARG A 284 19.93 9.74 -24.34
C ARG A 284 19.48 8.67 -25.33
N GLN A 285 18.18 8.58 -25.57
CA GLN A 285 17.60 7.56 -26.46
C GLN A 285 18.06 7.67 -27.92
N ALA A 286 18.57 8.83 -28.35
CA ALA A 286 19.09 9.06 -29.70
C ALA A 286 20.55 8.62 -29.91
N SER A 287 21.25 8.20 -28.84
CA SER A 287 22.59 7.63 -28.95
C SER A 287 22.58 6.17 -28.51
N ASP A 288 23.39 5.32 -29.14
CA ASP A 288 23.59 3.91 -28.74
C ASP A 288 24.32 3.76 -27.38
N THR A 289 24.30 4.80 -26.55
CA THR A 289 24.98 4.85 -25.27
C THR A 289 24.15 4.10 -24.24
N LYS A 290 24.74 3.03 -23.69
CA LYS A 290 24.15 2.24 -22.61
C LYS A 290 24.71 2.70 -21.27
N ASP A 291 23.87 2.67 -20.24
CA ASP A 291 24.31 2.74 -18.85
C ASP A 291 24.82 1.35 -18.46
N ILE A 292 26.13 1.24 -18.21
CA ILE A 292 26.80 0.00 -17.80
C ILE A 292 27.07 0.06 -16.30
N TYR A 293 26.48 -0.85 -15.56
CA TYR A 293 26.70 -1.06 -14.14
C TYR A 293 27.71 -2.17 -13.96
N ARG A 294 28.74 -1.90 -13.17
CA ARG A 294 29.82 -2.84 -12.86
C ARG A 294 29.86 -3.10 -11.37
N GLY A 295 30.32 -4.29 -11.01
CA GLY A 295 30.60 -4.66 -9.62
C GLY A 295 31.67 -5.72 -9.54
N TYR A 296 32.06 -6.08 -8.34
CA TYR A 296 32.96 -7.18 -8.04
C TYR A 296 32.74 -7.60 -6.59
N GLU A 297 33.21 -8.77 -6.21
CA GLU A 297 33.13 -9.24 -4.82
C GLU A 297 34.19 -8.51 -3.98
N TRP A 298 33.76 -7.81 -2.93
CA TRP A 298 34.67 -7.06 -2.06
C TRP A 298 35.60 -8.03 -1.30
N PRO A 299 36.93 -7.92 -1.46
CA PRO A 299 37.88 -8.93 -0.98
C PRO A 299 38.05 -8.96 0.55
N MET A 300 37.66 -7.90 1.26
CA MET A 300 37.75 -7.88 2.72
C MET A 300 36.40 -8.28 3.33
N ARG A 301 36.37 -9.41 4.04
CA ARG A 301 35.18 -9.79 4.81
C ARG A 301 34.98 -8.79 5.94
N THR A 302 33.84 -8.14 5.93
CA THR A 302 33.27 -7.46 7.08
C THR A 302 33.11 -8.45 8.23
N ALA A 303 33.68 -8.10 9.40
CA ALA A 303 33.56 -8.90 10.62
C ALA A 303 32.15 -8.82 11.23
#